data_AF-Q26CG7-F1
#
_entry.id   AF-Q26CG7-F1
#
_cell.length_a   1.000
_cell.length_b   1.000
_cell.length_c   1.000
_cell.angle_alpha   90.00
_cell.angle_beta   90.00
_cell.angle_gamma   90.00
#
_symmetry.space_group_name_H-M   'P 1'
#
loop_
_entity.id
_entity.type
_entity.pdbx_description
1 polymer ?
#
loop_
_entity_poly.entity_id
_entity_poly.type
_entity_poly.pdbx_seq_one_letter_code
_entity_poly.pdbx_strand_id
1 'polypeptide(L)'
;MKHGITACEWCLTECNNEDLQCTKCGGPIAVLEPWVLQCGWCSSSNRRDLTTNCKSCGGELPHIPGTPRLPEPPVAPRFLAPGYENRVRYRKNPSFIVGAIFIFFIIPGMCLWPILIFPLIGVFILLWSLKKSKHKLNALKSGVPTRGVILDVFIDMDQHINHRNPVRIDYEFDTPDGTITDYVNVWDETNLRRPAGEHLWVVFNPKNPKENNIWPPLS
;
A
#
# COMPACT_ATOMS: atom_id res chain seq x y z
N MET A 1 8.92 23.53 -24.58
CA MET A 1 8.59 23.25 -23.17
C MET A 1 7.10 22.94 -23.11
N LYS A 2 6.71 21.69 -22.86
CA LYS A 2 5.28 21.35 -22.75
C LYS A 2 4.73 22.04 -21.50
N HIS A 3 3.78 22.95 -21.68
CA HIS A 3 3.09 23.59 -20.56
C HIS A 3 2.50 22.50 -19.65
N GLY A 4 2.66 22.65 -18.33
CA GLY A 4 2.04 21.75 -17.37
C GLY A 4 0.52 21.75 -17.58
N ILE A 5 -0.12 20.60 -17.41
CA ILE A 5 -1.57 20.49 -17.54
C ILE A 5 -2.17 21.10 -16.26
N THR A 6 -3.01 22.12 -16.39
CA THR A 6 -3.85 22.61 -15.29
C THR A 6 -5.08 21.74 -15.19
N ALA A 7 -5.24 21.05 -14.07
CA ALA A 7 -6.39 20.19 -13.81
C ALA A 7 -6.94 20.42 -12.40
N CYS A 8 -8.23 20.13 -12.20
CA CYS A 8 -8.83 20.08 -10.86
C CYS A 8 -8.05 19.08 -10.01
N GLU A 9 -7.57 19.49 -8.84
CA GLU A 9 -6.89 18.61 -7.90
C GLU A 9 -7.79 17.44 -7.45
N TRP A 10 -9.10 17.67 -7.39
CA TRP A 10 -10.06 16.70 -6.87
C TRP A 10 -10.59 15.71 -7.92
N CYS A 11 -10.91 16.20 -9.12
CA CYS A 11 -11.56 15.39 -10.15
C CYS A 11 -10.71 15.17 -11.40
N LEU A 12 -9.49 15.73 -11.42
CA LEU A 12 -8.51 15.62 -12.52
C LEU A 12 -9.07 16.05 -13.88
N THR A 13 -10.14 16.86 -13.90
CA THR A 13 -10.67 17.42 -15.13
C THR A 13 -9.75 18.55 -15.56
N GLU A 14 -9.29 18.51 -16.81
CA GLU A 14 -8.51 19.59 -17.41
C GLU A 14 -9.31 20.89 -17.33
N CYS A 15 -8.69 21.93 -16.79
CA CYS A 15 -9.29 23.24 -16.60
C CYS A 15 -8.46 24.28 -17.34
N ASN A 16 -9.07 25.40 -17.70
CA ASN A 16 -8.32 26.49 -18.30
C ASN A 16 -7.32 27.05 -17.29
N ASN A 17 -6.17 27.51 -17.79
CA ASN A 17 -5.12 28.09 -16.95
C ASN A 17 -5.57 29.37 -16.20
N GLU A 18 -6.66 30.00 -16.64
CA GLU A 18 -7.20 31.24 -16.08
C GLU A 18 -8.21 30.99 -14.94
N ASP A 19 -8.70 29.77 -14.79
CA ASP A 19 -9.70 29.43 -13.78
C ASP A 19 -9.01 29.19 -12.42
N LEU A 20 -9.52 29.80 -11.36
CA LEU A 20 -9.05 29.56 -9.98
C LEU A 20 -9.70 28.31 -9.35
N GLN A 21 -10.85 27.88 -9.87
CA GLN A 21 -11.62 26.75 -9.39
C GLN A 21 -12.19 25.97 -10.58
N CYS A 22 -12.23 24.65 -10.46
CA CYS A 22 -12.74 23.81 -11.52
C CYS A 22 -14.27 23.86 -11.60
N THR A 23 -14.75 24.12 -12.81
CA THR A 23 -16.16 24.23 -13.17
C THR A 23 -16.99 22.96 -12.90
N LYS A 24 -16.34 21.80 -12.80
CA LYS A 24 -17.01 20.50 -12.57
C LYS A 24 -17.12 20.12 -11.10
N CYS A 25 -16.06 20.33 -10.33
CA CYS A 25 -15.91 19.83 -8.95
C CYS A 25 -15.96 20.96 -7.90
N GLY A 26 -15.82 22.24 -8.31
CA GLY A 26 -15.59 23.37 -7.40
C GLY A 26 -14.21 23.36 -6.70
N GLY A 27 -13.37 22.38 -7.02
CA GLY A 27 -12.06 22.18 -6.40
C GLY A 27 -10.98 23.11 -6.96
N PRO A 28 -9.87 23.27 -6.23
CA PRO A 28 -8.75 24.10 -6.67
C PRO A 28 -8.11 23.55 -7.95
N ILE A 29 -7.66 24.45 -8.82
CA ILE A 29 -6.90 24.11 -10.02
C ILE A 29 -5.41 24.29 -9.70
N ALA A 30 -4.64 23.23 -9.90
CA ALA A 30 -3.20 23.23 -9.70
C ALA A 30 -2.48 22.86 -11.00
N VAL A 31 -1.31 23.47 -11.23
CA VAL A 31 -0.35 22.94 -12.20
C VAL A 31 0.22 21.68 -11.57
N LEU A 32 -0.33 20.53 -11.96
CA LEU A 32 0.16 19.25 -11.46
C LEU A 32 1.48 18.97 -12.17
N GLU A 33 2.60 19.10 -11.46
CA GLU A 33 3.82 18.42 -11.89
C GLU A 33 3.50 16.93 -12.08
N PRO A 34 4.03 16.27 -13.12
CA PRO A 34 3.70 14.88 -13.42
C PRO A 34 4.13 13.97 -12.27
N TRP A 35 3.19 13.72 -11.35
CA TRP A 35 3.44 12.87 -10.20
C TRP A 35 3.33 11.42 -10.63
N VAL A 36 4.48 10.77 -10.79
CA VAL A 36 4.55 9.34 -11.10
C VAL A 36 4.62 8.57 -9.79
N LEU A 37 3.57 7.80 -9.49
CA LEU A 37 3.52 6.92 -8.32
C LEU A 37 3.31 5.46 -8.72
N GLN A 38 3.74 4.54 -7.87
CA GLN A 38 3.51 3.12 -8.05
C GLN A 38 2.15 2.72 -7.47
N CYS A 39 1.37 1.99 -8.26
CA CYS A 39 0.10 1.44 -7.80
C CYS A 39 0.33 0.40 -6.69
N GLY A 40 -0.23 0.57 -5.49
CA GLY A 40 -0.09 -0.44 -4.41
C GLY A 40 -0.77 -1.78 -4.72
N TRP A 41 -1.70 -1.81 -5.67
CA TRP A 41 -2.33 -3.05 -6.13
C TRP A 41 -1.44 -3.85 -7.09
N CYS A 42 -0.97 -3.21 -8.17
CA CYS A 42 -0.30 -3.92 -9.25
C CYS A 42 1.14 -3.46 -9.53
N SER A 43 1.65 -2.50 -8.77
CA SER A 43 3.00 -1.92 -8.87
C SER A 43 3.36 -1.35 -10.22
N SER A 44 2.36 -1.11 -11.09
CA SER A 44 2.60 -0.34 -12.31
C SER A 44 2.77 1.14 -11.96
N SER A 45 3.64 1.82 -12.70
CA SER A 45 3.82 3.25 -12.60
C SER A 45 2.63 3.96 -13.25
N ASN A 46 2.02 4.89 -12.51
CA ASN A 46 0.88 5.67 -12.97
C ASN A 46 1.16 7.15 -12.76
N ARG A 47 0.74 7.95 -13.75
CA ARG A 47 0.69 9.41 -13.63
C ARG A 47 -0.59 9.80 -12.91
N ARG A 48 -0.46 10.25 -11.67
CA ARG A 48 -1.60 10.56 -10.79
C ARG A 48 -2.40 11.76 -11.28
N ASP A 49 -1.77 12.69 -11.99
CA ASP A 49 -2.41 13.86 -12.57
C ASP A 49 -3.43 13.52 -13.68
N LEU A 50 -3.39 12.30 -14.24
CA LEU A 50 -4.25 11.88 -15.34
C LEU A 50 -5.35 10.90 -14.93
N THR A 51 -5.27 10.29 -13.74
CA THR A 51 -6.20 9.23 -13.34
C THR A 51 -6.24 9.00 -11.83
N THR A 52 -7.44 8.79 -11.30
CA THR A 52 -7.66 8.35 -9.91
C THR A 52 -7.47 6.85 -9.73
N ASN A 53 -7.59 6.07 -10.81
CA ASN A 53 -7.47 4.62 -10.83
C ASN A 53 -6.26 4.16 -11.66
N CYS A 54 -5.71 3.00 -11.31
CA CYS A 54 -4.58 2.42 -12.02
C CYS A 54 -4.96 2.00 -13.44
N LYS A 55 -4.19 2.44 -14.44
CA LYS A 55 -4.44 2.09 -15.85
C LYS A 55 -4.27 0.59 -16.14
N SER A 56 -3.49 -0.12 -15.33
CA SER A 56 -3.16 -1.53 -15.56
C SER A 56 -4.11 -2.51 -14.85
N CYS A 57 -4.64 -2.15 -13.67
CA CYS A 57 -5.45 -3.08 -12.87
C CYS A 57 -6.79 -2.49 -12.38
N GLY A 58 -7.08 -1.22 -12.68
CA GLY A 58 -8.31 -0.55 -12.26
C GLY A 58 -8.40 -0.21 -10.77
N GLY A 59 -7.41 -0.58 -9.97
CA GLY A 59 -7.41 -0.31 -8.53
C GLY A 59 -7.20 1.17 -8.20
N GLU A 60 -7.83 1.63 -7.12
CA GLU A 60 -7.73 3.01 -6.64
C GLU A 60 -6.28 3.37 -6.31
N LEU A 61 -5.78 4.49 -6.83
CA LEU A 61 -4.43 4.97 -6.57
C LEU A 61 -4.43 5.84 -5.29
N PRO A 62 -3.33 5.87 -4.53
CA PRO A 62 -3.22 6.75 -3.37
C PRO A 62 -3.32 8.22 -3.76
N HIS A 63 -3.77 9.06 -2.83
CA HIS A 63 -3.84 10.50 -3.06
C HIS A 63 -2.44 11.13 -3.10
N ILE A 64 -2.40 12.32 -3.71
CA ILE A 64 -1.20 13.13 -3.78
C ILE A 64 -0.94 13.68 -2.36
N PRO A 65 0.29 13.59 -1.84
CA PRO A 65 0.62 14.18 -0.54
C PRO A 65 0.20 15.64 -0.45
N GLY A 66 -0.51 16.00 0.63
CA GLY A 66 -0.94 17.38 0.90
C GLY A 66 -2.29 17.79 0.28
N THR A 67 -2.93 16.94 -0.51
CA THR A 67 -4.28 17.20 -1.06
C THR A 67 -5.38 16.77 -0.07
N PRO A 68 -6.58 17.38 -0.07
CA PRO A 68 -7.68 16.99 0.82
C PRO A 68 -8.16 15.55 0.59
N ARG A 69 -8.87 15.03 1.61
CA ARG A 69 -9.24 13.62 1.86
C ARG A 69 -9.64 12.80 0.64
N LEU A 70 -9.17 11.55 0.62
CA LEU A 70 -9.74 10.45 -0.17
C LEU A 70 -11.22 10.21 0.21
N PRO A 71 -12.06 9.76 -0.75
CA PRO A 71 -13.36 9.22 -0.43
C PRO A 71 -13.22 8.06 0.56
N GLU A 72 -14.23 7.87 1.39
CA GLU A 72 -14.27 6.73 2.29
C GLU A 72 -14.16 5.41 1.48
N PRO A 73 -13.40 4.41 1.97
CA PRO A 73 -13.32 3.12 1.31
C PRO A 73 -14.72 2.54 1.08
N PRO A 74 -14.94 1.82 -0.03
CA PRO A 74 -16.25 1.23 -0.32
C PRO A 74 -16.71 0.31 0.81
N VAL A 75 -18.02 0.14 0.97
CA VAL A 75 -18.58 -0.74 2.00
C VAL A 75 -18.07 -2.17 1.82
N ALA A 76 -17.82 -2.85 2.95
CA ALA A 76 -17.43 -4.27 2.93
C ALA A 76 -18.63 -5.14 2.48
N PRO A 77 -18.41 -6.24 1.75
CA PRO A 77 -17.13 -6.77 1.28
C PRO A 77 -16.57 -6.03 0.06
N ARG A 78 -15.31 -5.61 0.13
CA ARG A 78 -14.62 -4.87 -0.94
C ARG A 78 -14.03 -5.81 -1.99
N PHE A 79 -14.17 -5.43 -3.26
CA PHE A 79 -13.49 -6.10 -4.36
C PHE A 79 -12.04 -5.61 -4.46
N LEU A 80 -11.08 -6.54 -4.48
CA LEU A 80 -9.67 -6.21 -4.67
C LEU A 80 -9.30 -6.31 -6.15
N ALA A 81 -8.33 -5.51 -6.60
CA ALA A 81 -7.86 -5.58 -7.97
C ALA A 81 -7.43 -7.03 -8.37
N PRO A 82 -7.70 -7.47 -9.60
CA PRO A 82 -7.38 -8.83 -10.04
C PRO A 82 -5.91 -9.20 -9.81
N GLY A 83 -5.68 -10.38 -9.23
CA GLY A 83 -4.33 -10.90 -8.96
C GLY A 83 -3.61 -10.28 -7.75
N TYR A 84 -4.17 -9.25 -7.11
CA TYR A 84 -3.58 -8.64 -5.91
C TYR A 84 -3.44 -9.63 -4.76
N GLU A 85 -4.47 -10.45 -4.50
CA GLU A 85 -4.47 -11.46 -3.45
C GLU A 85 -3.33 -12.47 -3.60
N ASN A 86 -3.16 -13.04 -4.80
CA ASN A 86 -2.08 -13.98 -5.08
C ASN A 86 -0.71 -13.31 -4.96
N ARG A 87 -0.61 -12.03 -5.31
CA ARG A 87 0.63 -11.27 -5.17
C ARG A 87 1.00 -11.07 -3.70
N VAL A 88 0.06 -10.67 -2.86
CA VAL A 88 0.28 -10.48 -1.41
C VAL A 88 0.57 -11.81 -0.70
N ARG A 89 -0.01 -12.92 -1.17
CA ARG A 89 0.25 -14.25 -0.61
C ARG A 89 1.61 -14.81 -1.00
N TYR A 90 1.99 -14.69 -2.26
CA TYR A 90 3.11 -15.48 -2.82
C TYR A 90 4.26 -14.64 -3.38
N ARG A 91 3.99 -13.64 -4.23
CA ARG A 91 5.04 -12.95 -5.00
C ARG A 91 5.73 -11.82 -4.25
N LYS A 92 4.98 -11.04 -3.47
CA LYS A 92 5.48 -9.92 -2.66
C LYS A 92 5.68 -10.30 -1.19
N ASN A 93 5.73 -11.59 -0.89
CA ASN A 93 5.90 -12.08 0.46
C ASN A 93 7.27 -12.78 0.60
N PRO A 94 8.31 -12.08 1.08
CA PRO A 94 9.65 -12.64 1.19
C PRO A 94 9.69 -13.86 2.12
N SER A 95 8.90 -13.88 3.20
CA SER A 95 8.81 -15.03 4.10
C SER A 95 8.25 -16.26 3.38
N PHE A 96 7.28 -16.09 2.46
CA PHE A 96 6.80 -17.20 1.63
C PHE A 96 7.91 -17.75 0.73
N ILE A 97 8.67 -16.87 0.06
CA ILE A 97 9.76 -17.28 -0.84
C ILE A 97 10.85 -18.02 -0.06
N VAL A 98 11.27 -17.49 1.08
CA VAL A 98 12.26 -18.14 1.96
C VAL A 98 11.74 -19.50 2.42
N GLY A 99 10.51 -19.59 2.92
CA GLY A 99 9.91 -20.86 3.35
C GLY A 99 9.88 -21.91 2.23
N ALA A 100 9.55 -21.50 1.00
CA ALA A 100 9.58 -22.39 -0.16
C ALA A 100 11.00 -22.89 -0.47
N ILE A 101 12.01 -22.01 -0.44
CA ILE A 101 13.41 -22.40 -0.63
C ILE A 101 13.81 -23.46 0.40
N PHE A 102 13.50 -23.27 1.68
CA PHE A 102 13.82 -24.25 2.73
C PHE A 102 13.20 -25.64 2.53
N ILE A 103 12.06 -25.72 1.83
CA ILE A 103 11.43 -27.00 1.49
C ILE A 103 12.08 -27.66 0.28
N PHE A 104 12.42 -26.88 -0.75
CA PHE A 104 12.88 -27.43 -2.04
C PHE A 104 14.40 -27.54 -2.17
N PHE A 105 15.18 -26.77 -1.42
CA PHE A 105 16.66 -26.81 -1.45
C PHE A 105 17.19 -27.96 -0.60
N ILE A 106 16.97 -29.20 -1.06
CA ILE A 106 17.67 -30.38 -0.57
C ILE A 106 18.92 -30.52 -1.45
N ILE A 107 20.03 -29.90 -1.05
CA ILE A 107 21.29 -29.98 -1.80
C ILE A 107 21.76 -31.45 -1.79
N PRO A 108 21.81 -32.15 -2.94
CA PRO A 108 22.31 -33.52 -2.99
C PRO A 108 23.81 -33.49 -2.68
N GLY A 109 24.18 -33.97 -1.48
CA GLY A 109 25.57 -34.01 -1.02
C GLY A 109 25.78 -33.51 0.41
N MET A 110 24.82 -32.76 0.99
CA MET A 110 24.82 -32.48 2.43
C MET A 110 24.24 -33.67 3.20
N CYS A 111 24.84 -34.00 4.36
CA CYS A 111 24.50 -35.12 5.25
C CYS A 111 22.98 -35.35 5.39
N LEU A 112 22.54 -36.57 5.74
CA LEU A 112 21.11 -36.92 5.86
C LEU A 112 20.34 -36.11 6.94
N TRP A 113 21.03 -35.51 7.91
CA TRP A 113 20.41 -34.83 9.06
C TRP A 113 19.68 -33.50 8.74
N PRO A 114 20.22 -32.57 7.94
CA PRO A 114 19.52 -31.33 7.60
C PRO A 114 18.32 -31.55 6.66
N ILE A 115 18.20 -32.73 6.02
CA ILE A 115 17.11 -33.07 5.10
C ILE A 115 15.74 -33.08 5.81
N LEU A 116 15.68 -33.41 7.11
CA LEU A 116 14.41 -33.41 7.85
C LEU A 116 14.12 -32.07 8.54
N ILE A 117 15.16 -31.38 9.02
CA ILE A 117 15.01 -30.16 9.81
C ILE A 117 14.60 -28.98 8.91
N PHE A 118 15.24 -28.80 7.75
CA PHE A 118 14.98 -27.64 6.90
C PHE A 118 13.56 -27.61 6.31
N PRO A 119 12.99 -28.72 5.82
CA PRO A 119 11.60 -28.72 5.36
C PRO A 119 10.60 -28.44 6.48
N LEU A 120 10.86 -28.94 7.70
CA LEU A 120 9.99 -28.67 8.85
C LEU A 120 9.99 -27.17 9.20
N ILE A 121 11.16 -26.53 9.22
CA ILE A 121 11.29 -25.08 9.37
C ILE A 121 10.60 -24.35 8.23
N GLY A 122 10.81 -24.79 6.99
CA GLY A 122 10.19 -24.20 5.80
C GLY A 122 8.66 -24.23 5.86
N VAL A 123 8.07 -25.35 6.24
CA VAL A 123 6.62 -25.48 6.44
C VAL A 123 6.12 -24.51 7.50
N PHE A 124 6.80 -24.41 8.64
CA PHE A 124 6.43 -23.46 9.69
C PHE A 124 6.43 -22.01 9.20
N ILE A 125 7.50 -21.60 8.50
CA ILE A 125 7.61 -20.26 7.91
C ILE A 125 6.49 -20.02 6.89
N LEU A 126 6.19 -20.99 6.02
CA LEU A 126 5.12 -20.88 5.04
C LEU A 126 3.75 -20.69 5.70
N LEU A 127 3.42 -21.50 6.71
CA LEU A 127 2.13 -21.40 7.41
C LEU A 127 1.98 -20.05 8.11
N TRP A 128 3.03 -19.58 8.79
CA TRP A 128 3.05 -18.27 9.43
C TRP A 128 2.88 -17.13 8.40
N SER A 129 3.61 -17.23 7.29
CA SER A 129 3.57 -16.28 6.18
C SER A 129 2.18 -16.17 5.54
N LEU A 130 1.53 -17.31 5.27
CA LEU A 130 0.17 -17.35 4.72
C LEU A 130 -0.86 -16.79 5.71
N LYS A 131 -0.71 -17.07 7.00
CA LYS A 131 -1.55 -16.48 8.05
C LYS A 131 -1.41 -14.96 8.08
N LYS A 132 -0.18 -14.43 8.04
CA LYS A 132 0.09 -12.98 7.98
C LYS A 132 -0.54 -12.32 6.74
N SER A 133 -0.39 -12.90 5.55
CA SER A 133 -1.02 -12.38 4.33
C SER A 133 -2.55 -12.44 4.40
N LYS A 134 -3.13 -13.49 4.98
CA LYS A 134 -4.58 -13.62 5.16
C LYS A 134 -5.13 -12.50 6.04
N HIS A 135 -4.45 -12.16 7.13
CA HIS A 135 -4.86 -11.04 8.00
C HIS A 135 -4.90 -9.71 7.24
N LYS A 136 -3.85 -9.37 6.48
CA LYS A 136 -3.83 -8.16 5.64
C LYS A 136 -4.95 -8.13 4.61
N LEU A 137 -5.21 -9.26 3.96
CA LEU A 137 -6.26 -9.37 2.95
C LEU A 137 -7.66 -9.29 3.56
N ASN A 138 -7.87 -9.88 4.74
CA ASN A 138 -9.12 -9.79 5.46
C ASN A 138 -9.43 -8.36 5.90
N ALA A 139 -8.43 -7.61 6.38
CA ALA A 139 -8.59 -6.19 6.70
C ALA A 139 -9.04 -5.39 5.46
N LEU A 140 -8.40 -5.61 4.31
CA LEU A 140 -8.79 -4.94 3.06
C LEU A 140 -10.19 -5.33 2.57
N LYS A 141 -10.54 -6.62 2.59
CA LYS A 141 -11.82 -7.12 2.07
C LYS A 141 -13.00 -6.80 2.99
N SER A 142 -12.85 -7.05 4.29
CA SER A 142 -13.95 -7.05 5.24
C SER A 142 -13.72 -6.17 6.47
N GLY A 143 -12.60 -5.44 6.54
CA GLY A 143 -12.33 -4.53 7.64
C GLY A 143 -13.24 -3.32 7.65
N VAL A 144 -13.42 -2.72 8.82
CA VAL A 144 -14.16 -1.47 9.02
C VAL A 144 -13.23 -0.30 8.67
N PRO A 145 -13.67 0.66 7.84
CA PRO A 145 -12.88 1.85 7.57
C PRO A 145 -12.88 2.77 8.79
N THR A 146 -11.72 3.33 9.12
CA THR A 146 -11.56 4.35 10.15
C THR A 146 -10.52 5.37 9.71
N ARG A 147 -10.59 6.54 10.31
CA ARG A 147 -9.66 7.62 10.04
C ARG A 147 -8.35 7.32 10.77
N GLY A 148 -7.25 7.43 10.03
CA GLY A 148 -5.91 7.44 10.58
C GLY A 148 -5.21 8.77 10.35
N VAL A 149 -4.10 8.94 11.05
CA VAL A 149 -3.19 10.08 10.97
C VAL A 149 -1.78 9.55 10.83
N ILE A 150 -1.01 10.10 9.88
CA ILE A 150 0.41 9.82 9.76
C ILE A 150 1.14 10.48 10.93
N LEU A 151 1.90 9.70 11.67
CA LEU A 151 2.75 10.19 12.76
C LEU A 151 4.10 10.65 12.22
N ASP A 152 4.76 9.80 11.44
CA ASP A 152 6.08 10.09 10.89
C ASP A 152 6.33 9.31 9.59
N VAL A 153 7.22 9.83 8.75
CA VAL A 153 7.63 9.21 7.48
C VAL A 153 9.13 9.35 7.29
N PHE A 154 9.83 8.23 7.24
CA PHE A 154 11.30 8.21 7.14
C PHE A 154 11.80 7.01 6.34
N ILE A 155 13.07 7.03 5.96
CA ILE A 155 13.74 5.91 5.29
C ILE A 155 14.17 4.89 6.35
N ASP A 156 13.70 3.65 6.20
CA ASP A 156 14.09 2.54 7.08
C ASP A 156 15.45 1.99 6.62
N MET A 157 16.50 2.34 7.36
CA MET A 157 17.89 1.95 7.06
C MET A 157 18.19 0.50 7.44
N ASP A 158 17.32 -0.18 8.19
CA ASP A 158 17.55 -1.56 8.64
C ASP A 158 17.29 -2.58 7.51
N GLN A 159 16.47 -2.20 6.53
CA GLN A 159 16.12 -3.05 5.39
C GLN A 159 16.65 -2.47 4.10
N HIS A 160 17.37 -3.27 3.31
CA HIS A 160 17.80 -2.86 1.98
C HIS A 160 17.61 -4.00 0.96
N ILE A 161 17.10 -3.66 -0.23
CA ILE A 161 17.01 -4.57 -1.38
C ILE A 161 17.52 -3.80 -2.59
N ASN A 162 18.50 -4.35 -3.31
CA ASN A 162 19.08 -3.74 -4.52
C ASN A 162 19.53 -2.28 -4.30
N HIS A 163 20.22 -1.99 -3.19
CA HIS A 163 20.68 -0.65 -2.80
C HIS A 163 19.56 0.39 -2.60
N ARG A 164 18.34 -0.07 -2.36
CA ARG A 164 17.21 0.79 -1.97
C ARG A 164 16.73 0.40 -0.59
N ASN A 165 16.29 1.38 0.16
CA ASN A 165 15.68 1.23 1.47
C ASN A 165 14.17 1.52 1.35
N PRO A 166 13.31 0.79 2.06
CA PRO A 166 11.89 1.12 2.09
C PRO A 166 11.66 2.41 2.88
N VAL A 167 10.61 3.12 2.51
CA VAL A 167 10.04 4.21 3.30
C VAL A 167 9.13 3.59 4.34
N ARG A 168 9.35 3.92 5.61
CA ARG A 168 8.47 3.56 6.72
C ARG A 168 7.51 4.71 6.99
N ILE A 169 6.23 4.36 7.09
CA ILE A 169 5.14 5.27 7.44
C ILE A 169 4.57 4.77 8.76
N ASP A 170 4.78 5.52 9.82
CA ASP A 170 4.14 5.28 11.12
C ASP A 170 2.81 6.02 11.14
N TYR A 171 1.74 5.36 11.57
CA TYR A 171 0.40 5.94 11.62
C TYR A 171 -0.36 5.49 12.85
N GLU A 172 -1.32 6.30 13.27
CA GLU A 172 -2.28 5.97 14.29
C GLU A 172 -3.70 6.00 13.76
N PHE A 173 -4.61 5.25 14.37
CA PHE A 173 -6.02 5.23 14.02
C PHE A 173 -6.89 4.88 15.22
N ASP A 174 -8.13 5.35 15.17
CA ASP A 174 -9.09 5.14 16.26
C ASP A 174 -9.88 3.85 16.08
N THR A 175 -10.07 3.14 17.20
CA THR A 175 -10.92 1.96 17.32
C THR A 175 -11.86 2.10 18.51
N PRO A 176 -12.92 1.27 18.62
CA PRO A 176 -13.81 1.30 19.79
C PRO A 176 -13.10 1.09 21.13
N ASP A 177 -11.97 0.38 21.12
CA ASP A 177 -11.19 0.05 22.32
C ASP A 177 -10.06 1.07 22.61
N GLY A 178 -9.88 2.06 21.75
CA GLY A 178 -8.86 3.11 21.87
C GLY A 178 -8.08 3.35 20.58
N THR A 179 -7.07 4.23 20.67
CA THR A 179 -6.17 4.58 19.56
C THR A 179 -5.04 3.57 19.46
N ILE A 180 -4.73 3.14 18.23
CA ILE A 180 -3.70 2.14 17.94
C ILE A 180 -2.69 2.74 16.97
N THR A 181 -1.42 2.51 17.28
CA THR A 181 -0.28 2.85 16.40
C THR A 181 0.20 1.61 15.66
N ASP A 182 0.42 1.74 14.36
CA ASP A 182 1.04 0.71 13.53
C ASP A 182 1.94 1.36 12.46
N TYR A 183 2.61 0.54 11.66
CA TYR A 183 3.49 1.03 10.59
C TYR A 183 3.40 0.18 9.34
N VAL A 184 3.78 0.80 8.21
CA VAL A 184 3.97 0.10 6.95
C VAL A 184 5.27 0.48 6.28
N ASN A 185 5.95 -0.51 5.71
CA ASN A 185 7.10 -0.30 4.83
C ASN A 185 6.63 -0.33 3.38
N VAL A 186 6.92 0.73 2.63
CA VAL A 186 6.57 0.95 1.23
C VAL A 186 7.84 1.19 0.42
N TRP A 187 7.88 0.78 -0.84
CA TRP A 187 9.08 0.91 -1.69
C TRP A 187 9.01 2.11 -2.64
N ASP A 188 7.86 2.76 -2.73
CA ASP A 188 7.68 4.00 -3.48
C ASP A 188 8.14 5.22 -2.67
N GLU A 189 9.30 5.76 -3.04
CA GLU A 189 9.92 6.96 -2.44
C GLU A 189 9.06 8.22 -2.51
N THR A 190 8.04 8.27 -3.39
CA THR A 190 7.12 9.42 -3.43
C THR A 190 6.34 9.59 -2.13
N ASN A 191 6.23 8.53 -1.31
CA ASN A 191 5.62 8.60 0.01
C ASN A 191 6.45 9.43 1.01
N LEU A 192 7.75 9.69 0.78
CA LEU A 192 8.55 10.58 1.63
C LEU A 192 8.03 12.02 1.68
N ARG A 193 7.22 12.40 0.68
CA ARG A 193 6.62 13.74 0.60
C ARG A 193 5.35 13.86 1.44
N ARG A 194 4.90 12.78 2.11
CA ARG A 194 3.73 12.78 3.00
C ARG A 194 4.08 13.49 4.31
N PRO A 195 3.36 14.56 4.69
CA PRO A 195 3.64 15.24 5.94
C PRO A 195 3.05 14.48 7.14
N ALA A 196 3.71 14.58 8.29
CA ALA A 196 3.10 14.21 9.56
C ALA A 196 1.80 15.00 9.78
N GLY A 197 0.80 14.36 10.39
CA GLY A 197 -0.54 14.91 10.55
C GLY A 197 -1.48 14.69 9.35
N GLU A 198 -0.96 14.18 8.22
CA GLU A 198 -1.80 13.85 7.06
C GLU A 198 -2.83 12.76 7.41
N HIS A 199 -4.07 12.96 6.98
CA HIS A 199 -5.12 11.97 7.16
C HIS A 199 -5.07 10.88 6.09
N LEU A 200 -5.29 9.65 6.52
CA LEU A 200 -5.44 8.50 5.64
C LEU A 200 -6.61 7.63 6.10
N TRP A 201 -7.03 6.72 5.23
CA TRP A 201 -7.97 5.68 5.60
C TRP A 201 -7.22 4.44 6.04
N VAL A 202 -7.58 3.92 7.21
CA VAL A 202 -7.16 2.60 7.67
C VAL A 202 -8.37 1.69 7.63
N VAL A 203 -8.19 0.48 7.13
CA VAL A 203 -9.18 -0.59 7.28
C VAL A 203 -8.65 -1.61 8.26
N PHE A 204 -9.43 -1.93 9.29
CA PHE A 204 -9.02 -2.83 10.35
C PHE A 204 -10.08 -3.89 10.65
N ASN A 205 -9.66 -5.03 11.21
CA ASN A 205 -10.57 -6.06 11.69
C ASN A 205 -11.09 -5.69 13.09
N PRO A 206 -12.40 -5.49 13.29
CA PRO A 206 -12.95 -5.09 14.59
C PRO A 206 -12.75 -6.15 15.69
N LYS A 207 -12.52 -7.42 15.33
CA LYS A 207 -12.22 -8.49 16.31
C LYS A 207 -10.75 -8.53 16.72
N ASN A 208 -9.86 -7.98 15.89
CA ASN A 208 -8.43 -7.95 16.14
C ASN A 208 -7.82 -6.75 15.41
N PRO A 209 -7.77 -5.57 16.05
CA PRO A 209 -7.32 -4.35 15.40
C PRO A 209 -5.85 -4.36 14.92
N LYS A 210 -5.03 -5.29 15.42
CA LYS A 210 -3.68 -5.55 14.88
C LYS A 210 -3.70 -6.07 13.44
N GLU A 211 -4.86 -6.51 12.96
CA GLU A 211 -5.08 -6.81 11.55
C GLU A 211 -5.64 -5.58 10.86
N ASN A 212 -4.75 -4.68 10.44
CA ASN A 212 -5.10 -3.45 9.75
C ASN A 212 -4.25 -3.24 8.50
N ASN A 213 -4.66 -2.29 7.66
CA ASN A 213 -3.92 -1.86 6.48
C ASN A 213 -4.38 -0.46 6.02
N ILE A 214 -3.50 0.29 5.37
CA ILE A 214 -3.84 1.58 4.75
C ILE A 214 -4.67 1.35 3.48
N TRP A 215 -5.66 2.21 3.25
CA TRP A 215 -6.48 2.25 2.05
C TRP A 215 -6.30 3.57 1.25
N PRO A 216 -6.09 3.48 -0.07
CA PRO A 216 -5.75 2.27 -0.83
C PRO A 216 -4.35 1.76 -0.42
N PRO A 217 -4.00 0.49 -0.71
CA PRO A 217 -2.68 -0.04 -0.44
C PRO A 217 -1.59 0.81 -1.10
N LEU A 218 -0.45 0.91 -0.43
CA LEU A 218 0.76 1.57 -0.92
C LEU A 218 1.77 0.53 -1.45
N SER A 219 2.59 0.89 -2.44
CA SER A 219 3.52 -0.02 -3.15
C SER A 219 4.93 -0.02 -2.57
#